data_AF-A0A8B6CMG2-F1
#
_entry.id   AF-A0A8B6CMG2-F1
#
_cell.length_a   1.000
_cell.length_b   1.000
_cell.length_c   1.000
_cell.angle_alpha   90.00
_cell.angle_beta   90.00
_cell.angle_gamma   90.00
#
_symmetry.space_group_name_H-M   'P 1'
#
loop_
_entity.id
_entity.type
_entity.pdbx_description
1 polymer ?
#
loop_
_entity_poly.entity_id
_entity_poly.type
_entity_poly.pdbx_seq_one_letter_code
_entity_poly.pdbx_strand_id
1 'polypeptide(L)'
;MDVAEQAVVTNQVKDQIGERCQKLFQDFLEEFQLDDQQKYLSEVQELIRPERNTLTVSYEDVEKFNQQLAVTILEEYYRVYPYLCRAVRNYAKDWGQIPPAKEFYVSFTDVPTRLKVRELTTAKIGTLLKITGQVVRTHPVHPELVSGTFMCLDCRTIIKDVEQQFKYTQPSICRNPVCNNRSRFMLDVNKSKFVDFQKVRIQETQAELPRGSIPRSVEIVLRAEAVETAQAGDKSDFTGTLIVIPDVATMASPGARAETSSRVKGASGYDTEGVRGLKALGVRDLTYKMAFLACNVSSSNPRFGGRDMRDEEMTAETIKKQMTDEEWQKVYEMSLDKSLYTNLCTSLFPTIHGSDEIKRGILLMLFGGVPKKTLEGTSLRGDVNICIVGDPSTAKSQFLKQVEEFSPRAVYTSGKASSAAGLTAAVVKDEESYEFVIEAGALMLADNGVCCIDEFDKMDPKDQVAIHEAMEQQTISITKAGVKATLNARTSVLAAANPIGSRYDRSKSLKQNISLTAPIMSRFDLFFILVDECNEVVDYAIARRIVDLHSRLDESVERVYSVEDITRYIMFARQFKPK
;
A
#
# COMPACT_ATOMS: atom_id res chain seq x y z
N MET A 1 -39.09 36.31 15.69
CA MET A 1 -38.44 37.27 14.78
C MET A 1 -37.03 36.78 14.56
N ASP A 2 -36.87 35.92 13.56
CA ASP A 2 -35.61 35.29 13.20
C ASP A 2 -34.74 36.27 12.41
N VAL A 3 -33.86 36.98 13.10
CA VAL A 3 -32.93 37.96 12.51
C VAL A 3 -31.70 37.25 11.86
N ALA A 4 -31.80 35.96 11.56
CA ALA A 4 -30.69 35.14 11.08
C ALA A 4 -30.59 35.01 9.54
N GLU A 5 -31.59 35.48 8.79
CA GLU A 5 -31.64 35.31 7.32
C GLU A 5 -31.27 36.56 6.51
N GLN A 6 -30.95 37.69 7.13
CA GLN A 6 -30.38 38.84 6.41
C GLN A 6 -28.90 38.60 6.13
N ALA A 7 -28.65 37.78 5.12
CA ALA A 7 -27.33 37.49 4.61
C ALA A 7 -26.69 38.76 4.06
N VAL A 8 -25.59 39.21 4.69
CA VAL A 8 -24.52 39.85 3.93
C VAL A 8 -23.87 38.72 3.12
N VAL A 9 -24.48 38.39 1.99
CA VAL A 9 -23.80 37.59 0.96
C VAL A 9 -22.70 38.49 0.44
N THR A 10 -21.51 38.39 1.02
CA THR A 10 -20.32 38.81 0.31
C THR A 10 -20.37 38.09 -1.03
N ASN A 11 -20.43 38.85 -2.13
CA ASN A 11 -20.39 38.30 -3.48
C ASN A 11 -19.10 37.49 -3.61
N GLN A 12 -19.19 36.19 -3.35
CA GLN A 12 -18.09 35.27 -3.60
C GLN A 12 -17.86 35.30 -5.11
N VAL A 13 -16.63 35.58 -5.52
CA VAL A 13 -16.25 35.52 -6.92
C VAL A 13 -16.48 34.09 -7.38
N LYS A 14 -17.39 33.91 -8.35
CA LYS A 14 -17.70 32.60 -8.89
C LYS A 14 -16.51 32.10 -9.70
N ASP A 15 -16.05 30.91 -9.38
CA ASP A 15 -15.02 30.23 -10.16
C ASP A 15 -15.65 29.66 -11.43
N GLN A 16 -15.52 30.39 -12.54
CA GLN A 16 -16.10 30.00 -13.82
C GLN A 16 -15.52 28.67 -14.35
N ILE A 17 -14.26 28.38 -14.06
CA ILE A 17 -13.60 27.13 -14.47
C ILE A 17 -14.18 25.98 -13.66
N GLY A 18 -14.27 26.14 -12.33
CA GLY A 18 -14.85 25.14 -11.44
C GLY A 18 -16.32 24.82 -11.77
N GLU A 19 -17.16 25.84 -12.00
CA GLU A 19 -18.56 25.65 -12.39
C GLU A 19 -18.70 24.99 -13.77
N ARG A 20 -17.83 25.32 -14.72
CA ARG A 20 -17.82 24.68 -16.05
C ARG A 20 -17.42 23.22 -15.95
N CYS A 21 -16.36 22.90 -15.19
CA CYS A 21 -15.94 21.53 -14.94
C CYS A 21 -17.03 20.72 -14.23
N GLN A 22 -17.73 21.33 -13.27
CA GLN A 22 -18.86 20.68 -12.58
C GLN A 22 -19.96 20.24 -13.56
N LYS A 23 -20.34 21.12 -14.49
CA LYS A 23 -21.35 20.81 -15.51
C LYS A 23 -20.88 19.72 -16.46
N LEU A 24 -19.70 19.89 -17.06
CA LEU A 24 -19.14 18.91 -18.00
C LEU A 24 -18.95 17.53 -17.38
N PHE A 25 -18.60 17.47 -16.09
CA PHE A 25 -18.46 16.20 -15.38
C PHE A 25 -19.82 15.59 -15.04
N GLN A 26 -20.84 16.39 -14.74
CA GLN A 26 -22.20 15.90 -14.60
C GLN A 26 -22.74 15.34 -15.92
N ASP A 27 -22.56 16.06 -17.03
CA ASP A 27 -22.94 15.62 -18.37
C ASP A 27 -22.24 14.28 -18.72
N PHE A 28 -20.95 14.15 -18.37
CA PHE A 28 -20.21 12.88 -18.53
C PHE A 28 -20.85 11.72 -17.75
N LEU A 29 -21.26 11.93 -16.50
CA LEU A 29 -21.87 10.87 -15.69
C LEU A 29 -23.25 10.44 -16.22
N GLU A 30 -23.98 11.33 -16.86
CA GLU A 30 -25.30 11.07 -17.44
C GLU A 30 -25.21 10.40 -18.83
N GLU A 31 -24.29 10.87 -19.68
CA GLU A 31 -24.23 10.47 -21.10
C GLU A 31 -23.28 9.30 -21.38
N PHE A 32 -22.28 9.03 -20.52
CA PHE A 32 -21.28 8.01 -20.81
C PHE A 32 -21.86 6.58 -20.81
N GLN A 33 -21.73 5.90 -21.95
CA GLN A 33 -22.19 4.53 -22.16
C GLN A 33 -21.04 3.66 -22.67
N LEU A 34 -20.96 2.44 -22.16
CA LEU A 34 -20.02 1.42 -22.59
C LEU A 34 -20.83 0.18 -22.97
N ASP A 35 -20.70 -0.29 -24.22
CA ASP A 35 -21.45 -1.44 -24.75
C ASP A 35 -22.98 -1.35 -24.53
N ASP A 36 -23.57 -0.19 -24.84
CA ASP A 36 -24.99 0.15 -24.66
C ASP A 36 -25.51 0.08 -23.20
N GLN A 37 -24.61 0.01 -22.20
CA GLN A 37 -24.95 0.07 -20.78
C GLN A 37 -24.25 1.24 -20.07
N GLN A 38 -24.97 1.90 -19.16
CA GLN A 38 -24.39 2.94 -18.30
C GLN A 38 -23.57 2.30 -17.17
N LYS A 39 -22.25 2.27 -17.34
CA LYS A 39 -21.28 1.68 -16.40
C LYS A 39 -21.45 2.25 -14.98
N TYR A 40 -21.51 3.59 -14.86
CA TYR A 40 -21.53 4.29 -13.57
C TYR A 40 -22.88 4.29 -12.85
N LEU A 41 -23.97 3.91 -13.53
CA LEU A 41 -25.30 3.88 -12.90
C LEU A 41 -25.38 2.82 -11.79
N SER A 42 -24.78 1.64 -12.03
CA SER A 42 -24.74 0.56 -11.05
C SER A 42 -24.01 0.98 -9.76
N GLU A 43 -22.88 1.65 -9.88
CA GLU A 43 -22.09 2.12 -8.74
C GLU A 43 -22.77 3.25 -7.97
N VAL A 44 -23.51 4.12 -8.67
CA VAL A 44 -24.27 5.19 -8.01
C VAL A 44 -25.48 4.66 -7.25
N GLN A 45 -26.13 3.60 -7.72
CA GLN A 45 -27.16 2.91 -6.93
C GLN A 45 -26.59 2.32 -5.63
N GLU A 46 -25.39 1.77 -5.67
CA GLU A 46 -24.70 1.28 -4.46
C GLU A 46 -24.30 2.42 -3.52
N LEU A 47 -23.95 3.59 -4.06
CA LEU A 47 -23.58 4.79 -3.32
C LEU A 47 -24.75 5.42 -2.53
N ILE A 48 -25.99 5.00 -2.77
CA ILE A 48 -27.15 5.34 -1.93
C ILE A 48 -27.06 4.61 -0.57
N ARG A 49 -26.42 3.43 -0.51
CA ARG A 49 -26.25 2.68 0.75
C ARG A 49 -25.46 3.52 1.77
N PRO A 50 -25.81 3.47 3.07
CA PRO A 50 -25.24 4.37 4.07
C PRO A 50 -23.72 4.23 4.23
N GLU A 51 -23.17 3.03 4.05
CA GLU A 51 -21.75 2.72 4.27
C GLU A 51 -20.82 3.22 3.16
N ARG A 52 -21.33 3.40 1.93
CA ARG A 52 -20.51 3.75 0.76
C ARG A 52 -20.61 5.24 0.44
N ASN A 53 -19.47 5.91 0.26
CA ASN A 53 -19.43 7.36 0.00
C ASN A 53 -18.47 7.77 -1.13
N THR A 54 -17.74 6.82 -1.73
CA THR A 54 -16.84 7.09 -2.85
C THR A 54 -17.38 6.53 -4.16
N LEU A 55 -17.27 7.31 -5.24
CA LEU A 55 -17.53 6.86 -6.61
C LEU A 55 -16.20 6.68 -7.33
N THR A 56 -15.94 5.47 -7.81
CA THR A 56 -14.78 5.10 -8.62
C THR A 56 -15.02 5.48 -10.07
N VAL A 57 -14.16 6.32 -10.65
CA VAL A 57 -14.25 6.80 -12.03
C VAL A 57 -12.94 6.52 -12.75
N SER A 58 -12.99 5.87 -13.91
CA SER A 58 -11.80 5.64 -14.71
C SER A 58 -11.41 6.91 -15.47
N TYR A 59 -10.14 7.30 -15.39
CA TYR A 59 -9.63 8.48 -16.07
C TYR A 59 -9.67 8.32 -17.60
N GLU A 60 -9.43 7.11 -18.11
CA GLU A 60 -9.52 6.81 -19.54
C GLU A 60 -10.92 7.05 -20.11
N ASP A 61 -11.96 6.77 -19.32
CA ASP A 61 -13.35 6.99 -19.74
C ASP A 61 -13.65 8.50 -19.86
N VAL A 62 -13.12 9.31 -18.94
CA VAL A 62 -13.22 10.78 -19.00
C VAL A 62 -12.48 11.32 -20.22
N GLU A 63 -11.30 10.77 -20.52
CA GLU A 63 -10.49 11.16 -21.68
C GLU A 63 -11.20 10.84 -23.01
N LYS A 64 -11.84 9.67 -23.11
CA LYS A 64 -12.61 9.25 -24.29
C LYS A 64 -13.81 10.16 -24.55
N PHE A 65 -14.52 10.58 -23.50
CA PHE A 65 -15.68 11.45 -23.64
C PHE A 65 -15.27 12.91 -23.90
N ASN A 66 -14.35 13.45 -23.10
CA ASN A 66 -13.95 14.84 -23.18
C ASN A 66 -12.49 15.09 -22.76
N GLN A 67 -11.61 15.26 -23.75
CA GLN A 67 -10.20 15.57 -23.55
C GLN A 67 -9.96 16.90 -22.80
N GLN A 68 -10.79 17.93 -23.01
CA GLN A 68 -10.59 19.22 -22.34
C GLN A 68 -10.85 19.10 -20.83
N LEU A 69 -11.85 18.31 -20.45
CA LEU A 69 -12.17 18.02 -19.05
C LEU A 69 -11.02 17.21 -18.42
N ALA A 70 -10.53 16.18 -19.11
CA ALA A 70 -9.44 15.34 -18.64
C ALA A 70 -8.14 16.13 -18.37
N VAL A 71 -7.76 17.05 -19.27
CA VAL A 71 -6.58 17.92 -19.07
C VAL A 71 -6.78 18.85 -17.88
N THR A 72 -7.96 19.47 -17.75
CA THR A 72 -8.25 20.37 -16.63
C THR A 72 -8.21 19.65 -15.28
N ILE A 73 -8.73 18.42 -15.23
CA ILE A 73 -8.68 17.57 -14.02
C ILE A 73 -7.23 17.17 -13.70
N LEU A 74 -6.39 16.91 -14.69
CA LEU A 74 -5.00 16.51 -14.47
C LEU A 74 -4.14 17.67 -13.95
N GLU A 75 -4.26 18.86 -14.55
CA GLU A 75 -3.44 20.02 -14.20
C GLU A 75 -3.91 20.73 -12.92
N GLU A 76 -5.22 20.97 -12.76
CA GLU A 76 -5.79 21.76 -11.66
C GLU A 76 -6.63 20.92 -10.68
N TYR A 77 -6.27 19.64 -10.48
CA TYR A 77 -7.05 18.69 -9.67
C TYR A 77 -7.48 19.25 -8.32
N TYR A 78 -6.53 19.79 -7.54
CA TYR A 78 -6.81 20.24 -6.17
C TYR A 78 -7.88 21.35 -6.13
N ARG A 79 -7.92 22.22 -7.14
CA ARG A 79 -8.89 23.31 -7.27
C ARG A 79 -10.26 22.80 -7.71
N VAL A 80 -10.31 21.88 -8.67
CA VAL A 80 -11.57 21.36 -9.22
C VAL A 80 -12.20 20.27 -8.37
N TYR A 81 -11.44 19.60 -7.51
CA TYR A 81 -11.91 18.45 -6.71
C TYR A 81 -13.20 18.70 -5.90
N PRO A 82 -13.38 19.82 -5.16
CA PRO A 82 -14.63 20.09 -4.45
C PRO A 82 -15.84 20.23 -5.38
N TYR A 83 -15.63 20.70 -6.61
CA TYR A 83 -16.69 20.83 -7.62
C TYR A 83 -17.06 19.46 -8.22
N LEU A 84 -16.09 18.56 -8.41
CA LEU A 84 -16.35 17.19 -8.83
C LEU A 84 -17.19 16.43 -7.78
N CYS A 85 -16.86 16.55 -6.50
CA CYS A 85 -17.67 15.96 -5.42
C CYS A 85 -19.11 16.52 -5.39
N ARG A 86 -19.30 17.80 -5.72
CA ARG A 86 -20.64 18.40 -5.86
C ARG A 86 -21.39 17.89 -7.09
N ALA A 87 -20.71 17.66 -8.21
CA ALA A 87 -21.30 17.06 -9.41
C ALA A 87 -21.83 15.65 -9.10
N VAL A 88 -21.03 14.80 -8.44
CA VAL A 88 -21.47 13.46 -8.00
C VAL A 88 -22.64 13.54 -7.04
N ARG A 89 -22.64 14.50 -6.10
CA ARG A 89 -23.78 14.72 -5.20
C ARG A 89 -25.06 15.09 -5.96
N ASN A 90 -24.97 15.92 -6.98
CA ASN A 90 -26.12 16.31 -7.79
C ASN A 90 -26.66 15.11 -8.56
N TYR A 91 -25.77 14.40 -9.25
CA TYR A 91 -26.13 13.19 -9.99
C TYR A 91 -26.78 12.14 -9.09
N ALA A 92 -26.23 11.89 -7.90
CA ALA A 92 -26.77 10.90 -6.96
C ALA A 92 -28.17 11.30 -6.41
N LYS A 93 -28.50 12.60 -6.34
CA LYS A 93 -29.83 13.06 -5.89
C LYS A 93 -30.94 12.75 -6.88
N ASP A 94 -30.61 12.66 -8.17
CA ASP A 94 -31.60 12.39 -9.21
C ASP A 94 -32.10 10.94 -9.14
N TRP A 95 -31.28 10.03 -8.58
CA TRP A 95 -31.58 8.60 -8.47
C TRP A 95 -32.10 8.16 -7.09
N GLY A 96 -32.04 9.00 -6.05
CA GLY A 96 -32.47 8.61 -4.71
C GLY A 96 -32.48 9.71 -3.65
N GLN A 97 -33.16 9.44 -2.53
CA GLN A 97 -33.24 10.37 -1.41
C GLN A 97 -32.02 10.22 -0.49
N ILE A 98 -31.09 11.16 -0.59
CA ILE A 98 -29.84 11.16 0.16
C ILE A 98 -29.95 12.11 1.37
N PRO A 99 -29.47 11.73 2.57
CA PRO A 99 -29.36 12.65 3.69
C PRO A 99 -28.48 13.86 3.34
N PRO A 100 -28.90 15.11 3.67
CA PRO A 100 -28.15 16.31 3.31
C PRO A 100 -26.75 16.40 3.96
N ALA A 101 -26.51 15.62 5.02
CA ALA A 101 -25.23 15.55 5.71
C ALA A 101 -24.24 14.58 5.06
N LYS A 102 -24.68 13.71 4.14
CA LYS A 102 -23.81 12.72 3.48
C LYS A 102 -22.92 13.44 2.45
N GLU A 103 -21.61 13.22 2.56
CA GLU A 103 -20.65 13.71 1.58
C GLU A 103 -20.26 12.60 0.63
N PHE A 104 -19.89 12.99 -0.58
CA PHE A 104 -19.46 12.08 -1.63
C PHE A 104 -18.08 12.47 -2.10
N TYR A 105 -17.27 11.47 -2.41
CA TYR A 105 -15.93 11.64 -2.94
C TYR A 105 -15.80 10.97 -4.29
N VAL A 106 -14.83 11.43 -5.06
CA VAL A 106 -14.48 10.87 -6.36
C VAL A 106 -13.09 10.24 -6.24
N SER A 107 -12.98 8.97 -6.60
CA SER A 107 -11.72 8.25 -6.69
C SER A 107 -11.41 7.96 -8.15
N PHE A 108 -10.28 8.45 -8.64
CA PHE A 108 -9.87 8.21 -10.03
C PHE A 108 -9.06 6.92 -10.13
N THR A 109 -9.41 6.05 -11.09
CA THR A 109 -8.63 4.87 -11.49
C THR A 109 -7.95 5.12 -12.85
N ASP A 110 -6.96 4.29 -13.19
CA ASP A 110 -6.35 4.24 -14.53
C ASP A 110 -5.74 5.55 -15.03
N VAL A 111 -5.11 6.31 -14.13
CA VAL A 111 -4.39 7.52 -14.51
C VAL A 111 -3.09 7.15 -15.23
N PRO A 112 -2.85 7.67 -16.46
CA PRO A 112 -1.68 7.30 -17.27
C PRO A 112 -0.36 7.84 -16.70
N THR A 113 -0.41 8.92 -15.94
CA THR A 113 0.76 9.60 -15.38
C THR A 113 1.29 8.88 -14.14
N ARG A 114 2.08 7.82 -14.36
CA ARG A 114 2.83 7.11 -13.32
C ARG A 114 4.17 7.78 -13.07
N LEU A 115 4.39 8.27 -11.85
CA LEU A 115 5.63 8.92 -11.41
C LEU A 115 6.31 8.13 -10.31
N LYS A 116 7.64 8.21 -10.28
CA LYS A 116 8.44 7.67 -9.18
C LYS A 116 8.48 8.63 -8.01
N VAL A 117 8.72 8.10 -6.81
CA VAL A 117 8.86 8.91 -5.58
C VAL A 117 9.94 10.01 -5.72
N ARG A 118 11.01 9.76 -6.49
CA ARG A 118 12.08 10.74 -6.75
C ARG A 118 11.69 11.88 -7.68
N GLU A 119 10.70 11.66 -8.54
CA GLU A 119 10.26 12.63 -9.55
C GLU A 119 9.26 13.65 -8.98
N LEU A 120 8.87 13.47 -7.72
CA LEU A 120 8.03 14.39 -6.98
C LEU A 120 8.78 15.71 -6.72
N THR A 121 8.48 16.69 -7.55
CA THR A 121 9.02 18.05 -7.49
C THR A 121 7.90 19.05 -7.19
N THR A 122 8.28 20.28 -6.82
CA THR A 122 7.33 21.35 -6.52
C THR A 122 6.44 21.74 -7.70
N ALA A 123 6.88 21.47 -8.94
CA ALA A 123 6.08 21.72 -10.14
C ALA A 123 4.86 20.79 -10.26
N LYS A 124 4.80 19.68 -9.52
CA LYS A 124 3.72 18.69 -9.54
C LYS A 124 2.68 18.91 -8.43
N ILE A 125 2.81 19.97 -7.63
CA ILE A 125 1.84 20.31 -6.58
C ILE A 125 0.47 20.56 -7.22
N GLY A 126 -0.58 19.96 -6.66
CA GLY A 126 -1.97 20.17 -7.09
C GLY A 126 -2.39 19.43 -8.37
N THR A 127 -1.47 18.72 -9.04
CA THR A 127 -1.75 17.88 -10.22
C THR A 127 -2.17 16.46 -9.82
N LEU A 128 -3.01 15.82 -10.63
CA LEU A 128 -3.38 14.41 -10.46
C LEU A 128 -2.26 13.50 -10.98
N LEU A 129 -1.75 12.63 -10.11
CA LEU A 129 -0.64 11.75 -10.41
C LEU A 129 -0.76 10.41 -9.68
N LYS A 130 -0.10 9.39 -10.23
CA LYS A 130 -0.06 8.03 -9.68
C LYS A 130 1.35 7.72 -9.21
N ILE A 131 1.53 7.37 -7.93
CA ILE A 131 2.82 6.96 -7.34
C ILE A 131 2.72 5.51 -6.92
N THR A 132 3.80 4.76 -7.12
CA THR A 132 3.87 3.35 -6.72
C THR A 132 4.92 3.18 -5.65
N GLY A 133 4.58 2.45 -4.58
CA GLY A 133 5.48 2.29 -3.43
C GLY A 133 5.11 1.08 -2.58
N GLN A 134 6.10 0.59 -1.84
CA GLN A 134 5.84 -0.42 -0.82
C GLN A 134 5.40 0.27 0.47
N VAL A 135 4.29 -0.20 1.04
CA VAL A 135 3.80 0.33 2.32
C VAL A 135 4.69 -0.19 3.43
N VAL A 136 5.38 0.72 4.13
CA VAL A 136 6.24 0.36 5.26
C VAL A 136 5.43 0.35 6.55
N ARG A 137 4.61 1.40 6.75
CA ARG A 137 3.91 1.62 8.01
C ARG A 137 2.57 2.29 7.78
N THR A 138 1.55 1.78 8.47
CA THR A 138 0.20 2.34 8.52
C THR A 138 -0.07 2.86 9.93
N HIS A 139 -0.48 4.13 10.06
CA HIS A 139 -0.92 4.68 11.34
C HIS A 139 -2.38 4.29 11.60
N PRO A 140 -2.84 4.29 12.86
CA PRO A 140 -4.25 4.10 13.18
C PRO A 140 -5.13 5.18 12.54
N VAL A 141 -6.39 4.82 12.34
CA VAL A 141 -7.41 5.74 11.80
C VAL A 141 -7.79 6.77 12.85
N HIS A 142 -7.80 8.04 12.46
CA HIS A 142 -8.25 9.14 13.29
C HIS A 142 -9.33 9.95 12.55
N PRO A 143 -10.37 10.44 13.24
CA PRO A 143 -11.34 11.34 12.63
C PRO A 143 -10.74 12.74 12.44
N GLU A 144 -10.70 13.22 11.20
CA GLU A 144 -10.32 14.58 10.82
C GLU A 144 -11.57 15.48 10.74
N LEU A 145 -11.51 16.67 11.37
CA LEU A 145 -12.56 17.68 11.27
C LEU A 145 -12.40 18.43 9.93
N VAL A 146 -13.27 18.18 8.94
CA VAL A 146 -13.22 18.86 7.64
C VAL A 146 -13.95 20.20 7.69
N SER A 147 -15.13 20.23 8.28
CA SER A 147 -15.90 21.46 8.49
C SER A 147 -16.48 21.52 9.89
N GLY A 148 -16.09 22.55 10.64
CA GLY A 148 -16.55 22.79 12.00
C GLY A 148 -17.81 23.64 12.03
N THR A 149 -18.77 23.25 12.87
CA THR A 149 -19.87 24.13 13.27
C THR A 149 -19.55 24.74 14.63
N PHE A 150 -19.48 26.06 14.70
CA PHE A 150 -19.10 26.79 15.90
C PHE A 150 -20.30 27.51 16.51
N MET A 151 -20.42 27.46 17.83
CA MET A 151 -21.38 28.21 18.61
C MET A 151 -20.69 29.40 19.26
N CYS A 152 -21.22 30.60 19.02
CA CYS A 152 -20.76 31.79 19.73
C CYS A 152 -21.20 31.73 21.21
N LEU A 153 -20.27 31.89 22.15
CA LEU A 153 -20.63 31.85 23.58
C LEU A 153 -21.45 33.07 24.04
N ASP A 154 -21.25 34.24 23.41
CA ASP A 154 -21.92 35.47 23.84
C ASP A 154 -23.36 35.60 23.29
N CYS A 155 -23.60 35.27 22.01
CA CYS A 155 -24.92 35.39 21.38
C CYS A 155 -25.59 34.06 20.99
N ARG A 156 -24.96 32.91 21.28
CA ARG A 156 -25.45 31.55 20.98
C ARG A 156 -25.78 31.27 19.51
N THR A 157 -25.32 32.13 18.59
CA THR A 157 -25.51 31.92 17.16
C THR A 157 -24.61 30.79 16.69
N ILE A 158 -25.15 29.94 15.81
CA ILE A 158 -24.45 28.80 15.24
C ILE A 158 -23.90 29.22 13.87
N ILE A 159 -22.59 29.19 13.74
CA ILE A 159 -21.85 29.43 12.51
C ILE A 159 -21.54 28.06 11.92
N LYS A 160 -22.21 27.72 10.83
CA LYS A 160 -22.02 26.44 10.11
C LYS A 160 -20.96 26.57 9.02
N ASP A 161 -20.41 25.41 8.62
CA ASP A 161 -19.53 25.23 7.47
C ASP A 161 -18.25 26.08 7.51
N VAL A 162 -17.57 26.11 8.67
CA VAL A 162 -16.23 26.69 8.77
C VAL A 162 -15.21 25.63 8.37
N GLU A 163 -14.69 25.74 7.15
CA GLU A 163 -13.65 24.85 6.61
C GLU A 163 -12.39 24.86 7.48
N GLN A 164 -11.81 23.69 7.69
CA GLN A 164 -10.56 23.51 8.42
C GLN A 164 -9.46 23.15 7.41
N GLN A 165 -8.48 24.04 7.24
CA GLN A 165 -7.37 23.85 6.29
C GLN A 165 -6.11 23.42 7.04
N PHE A 166 -5.98 22.11 7.33
CA PHE A 166 -4.82 21.49 8.02
C PHE A 166 -4.42 22.10 9.37
N LYS A 167 -5.24 23.01 9.91
CA LYS A 167 -5.13 23.60 11.24
C LYS A 167 -6.53 23.83 11.80
N TYR A 168 -6.65 23.75 13.11
CA TYR A 168 -7.86 24.12 13.79
C TYR A 168 -8.07 25.64 13.68
N THR A 169 -9.03 26.04 12.86
CA THR A 169 -9.41 27.43 12.59
C THR A 169 -10.78 27.71 13.17
N GLN A 170 -10.80 28.63 14.13
CA GLN A 170 -12.03 29.23 14.63
C GLN A 170 -12.45 30.41 13.72
N PRO A 171 -13.76 30.69 13.61
CA PRO A 171 -14.22 31.88 12.91
C PRO A 171 -13.68 33.14 13.59
N SER A 172 -13.25 34.13 12.81
CA SER A 172 -12.66 35.38 13.31
C SER A 172 -13.69 36.43 13.71
N ILE A 173 -14.92 36.33 13.17
CA ILE A 173 -16.01 37.29 13.40
C ILE A 173 -17.32 36.51 13.52
N CYS A 174 -18.14 36.90 14.48
CA CYS A 174 -19.49 36.36 14.62
C CYS A 174 -20.39 36.81 13.46
N ARG A 175 -21.26 35.91 12.94
CA ARG A 175 -22.21 36.28 11.88
C ARG A 175 -23.25 37.32 12.32
N ASN A 176 -23.53 37.41 13.62
CA ASN A 176 -24.50 38.37 14.14
C ASN A 176 -23.88 39.77 14.21
N PRO A 177 -24.40 40.78 13.49
CA PRO A 177 -23.84 42.13 13.46
C PRO A 177 -23.90 42.84 14.83
N VAL A 178 -24.76 42.38 15.74
CA VAL A 178 -24.88 42.91 17.11
C VAL A 178 -23.78 42.34 18.03
N CYS A 179 -23.15 41.22 17.64
CA CYS A 179 -22.17 40.52 18.46
C CYS A 179 -20.74 40.89 18.06
N ASN A 180 -19.99 41.51 18.96
CA ASN A 180 -18.58 41.88 18.74
C ASN A 180 -17.58 40.78 19.15
N ASN A 181 -18.04 39.52 19.28
CA ASN A 181 -17.19 38.39 19.65
C ASN A 181 -16.27 37.97 18.50
N ARG A 182 -14.99 37.74 18.81
CA ARG A 182 -13.92 37.41 17.84
C ARG A 182 -13.06 36.21 18.23
N SER A 183 -13.28 35.61 19.39
CA SER A 183 -12.44 34.50 19.90
C SER A 183 -13.19 33.47 20.73
N ARG A 184 -14.36 33.80 21.28
CA ARG A 184 -15.10 32.91 22.20
C ARG A 184 -16.07 32.03 21.41
N PHE A 185 -15.53 31.10 20.65
CA PHE A 185 -16.30 30.13 19.88
C PHE A 185 -16.09 28.72 20.45
N MET A 186 -17.18 27.99 20.62
CA MET A 186 -17.17 26.59 21.05
C MET A 186 -17.56 25.70 19.87
N LEU A 187 -16.77 24.67 19.58
CA LEU A 187 -17.10 23.71 18.53
C LEU A 187 -18.28 22.82 18.97
N ASP A 188 -19.32 22.75 18.15
CA ASP A 188 -20.42 21.80 18.31
C ASP A 188 -20.05 20.53 17.54
N VAL A 189 -19.55 19.51 18.26
CA VAL A 189 -19.10 18.24 17.67
C VAL A 189 -20.23 17.52 16.96
N ASN A 190 -21.46 17.57 17.46
CA ASN A 190 -22.57 16.78 16.92
C ASN A 190 -23.05 17.24 15.54
N LYS A 191 -22.83 18.52 15.20
CA LYS A 191 -23.21 19.10 13.90
C LYS A 191 -22.03 19.34 12.98
N SER A 192 -20.82 19.10 13.48
CA SER A 192 -19.60 19.19 12.70
C SER A 192 -19.44 17.98 11.80
N LYS A 193 -18.68 18.14 10.72
CA LYS A 193 -18.41 17.05 9.77
C LYS A 193 -17.02 16.50 10.01
N PHE A 194 -16.97 15.19 10.20
CA PHE A 194 -15.75 14.43 10.38
C PHE A 194 -15.59 13.44 9.23
N VAL A 195 -14.35 13.18 8.88
CA VAL A 195 -13.95 12.22 7.86
C VAL A 195 -12.82 11.39 8.41
N ASP A 196 -12.84 10.09 8.14
CA ASP A 196 -11.76 9.21 8.55
C ASP A 196 -10.48 9.59 7.81
N PHE A 197 -9.40 9.75 8.58
CA PHE A 197 -8.08 10.11 8.12
C PHE A 197 -7.09 9.04 8.57
N GLN A 198 -6.20 8.65 7.66
CA GLN A 198 -5.13 7.72 7.96
C GLN A 198 -3.83 8.18 7.30
N LYS A 199 -2.74 8.13 8.08
CA LYS A 199 -1.40 8.42 7.60
C LYS A 199 -0.66 7.12 7.28
N VAL A 200 -0.18 6.98 6.05
CA VAL A 200 0.57 5.82 5.58
C VAL A 200 1.95 6.28 5.12
N ARG A 201 3.00 5.56 5.50
CA ARG A 201 4.37 5.81 5.03
C ARG A 201 4.72 4.76 3.99
N ILE A 202 5.05 5.23 2.79
CA ILE A 202 5.52 4.39 1.70
C ILE A 202 7.01 4.57 1.47
N GLN A 203 7.61 3.58 0.83
CA GLN A 203 9.00 3.57 0.40
C GLN A 203 9.12 3.21 -1.08
N GLU A 204 10.16 3.74 -1.72
CA GLU A 204 10.53 3.37 -3.10
C GLU A 204 10.63 1.85 -3.26
N THR A 205 10.11 1.35 -4.39
CA THR A 205 10.21 -0.08 -4.72
C THR A 205 11.64 -0.44 -5.13
N GLN A 206 12.07 -1.68 -4.84
CA GLN A 206 13.44 -2.11 -5.11
C GLN A 206 13.83 -2.04 -6.60
N ALA A 207 12.87 -2.28 -7.50
CA ALA A 207 13.08 -2.22 -8.94
C ALA A 207 13.45 -0.81 -9.44
N GLU A 208 13.05 0.23 -8.70
CA GLU A 208 13.25 1.63 -9.09
C GLU A 208 14.49 2.27 -8.43
N LEU A 209 15.19 1.54 -7.55
CA LEU A 209 16.33 2.08 -6.82
C LEU A 209 17.56 2.28 -7.72
N PRO A 210 18.09 3.51 -7.83
CA PRO A 210 19.37 3.72 -8.49
C PRO A 210 20.50 3.11 -7.66
N ARG A 211 21.49 2.53 -8.34
CA ARG A 211 22.64 1.86 -7.70
C ARG A 211 23.34 2.81 -6.72
N GLY A 212 23.47 2.38 -5.47
CA GLY A 212 24.20 3.10 -4.42
C GLY A 212 23.41 4.20 -3.69
N SER A 213 22.10 4.34 -3.91
CA SER A 213 21.26 5.27 -3.15
C SER A 213 20.43 4.59 -2.06
N ILE A 214 20.22 5.30 -0.95
CA ILE A 214 19.26 4.89 0.07
C ILE A 214 17.83 5.14 -0.46
N PRO A 215 16.88 4.20 -0.24
CA PRO A 215 15.47 4.37 -0.60
C PRO A 215 14.85 5.57 0.14
N ARG A 216 14.12 6.43 -0.59
CA ARG A 216 13.38 7.54 0.03
C ARG A 216 11.99 7.07 0.48
N SER A 217 11.47 7.71 1.51
CA SER A 217 10.12 7.51 2.01
C SER A 217 9.29 8.78 1.87
N VAL A 218 8.00 8.60 1.61
CA VAL A 218 7.02 9.69 1.49
C VAL A 218 5.81 9.36 2.34
N GLU A 219 5.21 10.41 2.90
CA GLU A 219 3.99 10.31 3.70
C GLU A 219 2.78 10.52 2.81
N ILE A 220 1.88 9.54 2.84
CA ILE A 220 0.60 9.52 2.16
C ILE A 220 -0.51 9.73 3.19
N VAL A 221 -1.45 10.59 2.84
CA VAL A 221 -2.70 10.80 3.55
C VAL A 221 -3.81 10.10 2.77
N LEU A 222 -4.50 9.19 3.44
CA LEU A 222 -5.72 8.54 2.96
C LEU A 222 -6.93 9.15 3.68
N ARG A 223 -8.03 9.31 2.95
CA ARG A 223 -9.29 9.85 3.47
C ARG A 223 -10.47 8.96 3.10
N ALA A 224 -11.51 9.01 3.92
CA ALA A 224 -12.80 8.33 3.69
C ALA A 224 -12.61 6.82 3.46
N GLU A 225 -13.28 6.25 2.46
CA GLU A 225 -13.29 4.81 2.18
C GLU A 225 -11.92 4.25 1.74
N ALA A 226 -10.97 5.09 1.33
CA ALA A 226 -9.62 4.66 0.99
C ALA A 226 -8.79 4.28 2.24
N VAL A 227 -9.28 4.58 3.44
CA VAL A 227 -8.65 4.20 4.72
C VAL A 227 -8.69 2.68 4.90
N GLU A 228 -7.65 2.11 5.52
CA GLU A 228 -7.46 0.67 5.76
C GLU A 228 -7.35 -0.22 4.52
N THR A 229 -7.37 0.35 3.31
CA THR A 229 -7.15 -0.41 2.06
C THR A 229 -5.69 -0.85 1.91
N ALA A 230 -4.75 -0.01 2.34
CA ALA A 230 -3.32 -0.30 2.28
C ALA A 230 -2.86 -1.05 3.55
N GLN A 231 -2.22 -2.21 3.39
CA GLN A 231 -1.58 -2.95 4.49
C GLN A 231 -0.06 -2.84 4.40
N ALA A 232 0.61 -2.98 5.55
CA ALA A 232 2.07 -3.01 5.59
C ALA A 232 2.64 -4.21 4.80
N GLY A 233 3.68 -3.97 4.01
CA GLY A 233 4.32 -4.96 3.14
C GLY A 233 3.80 -5.00 1.72
N ASP A 234 2.56 -4.54 1.49
CA ASP A 234 1.96 -4.56 0.16
C ASP A 234 2.56 -3.49 -0.76
N LYS A 235 2.63 -3.82 -2.06
CA LYS A 235 3.02 -2.89 -3.12
C LYS A 235 1.75 -2.29 -3.70
N SER A 236 1.50 -1.04 -3.36
CA SER A 236 0.28 -0.34 -3.75
C SER A 236 0.59 0.87 -4.62
N ASP A 237 -0.32 1.11 -5.54
CA ASP A 237 -0.39 2.28 -6.39
C ASP A 237 -1.36 3.28 -5.77
N PHE A 238 -0.86 4.48 -5.51
CA PHE A 238 -1.61 5.57 -4.91
C PHE A 238 -1.88 6.61 -5.98
N THR A 239 -3.16 6.89 -6.22
CA THR A 239 -3.58 7.96 -7.13
C THR A 239 -4.06 9.15 -6.31
N GLY A 240 -3.60 10.35 -6.66
CA GLY A 240 -3.95 11.55 -5.92
C GLY A 240 -3.09 12.75 -6.29
N THR A 241 -2.87 13.63 -5.32
CA THR A 241 -2.18 14.91 -5.54
C THR A 241 -1.11 15.17 -4.51
N LEU A 242 -0.05 15.86 -4.94
CA LEU A 242 0.97 16.34 -4.02
C LEU A 242 0.51 17.65 -3.39
N ILE A 243 0.51 17.69 -2.06
CA ILE A 243 0.10 18.83 -1.26
C ILE A 243 1.24 19.29 -0.35
N VAL A 244 1.09 20.52 0.13
CA VAL A 244 2.05 21.14 1.05
C VAL A 244 1.34 21.40 2.38
N ILE A 245 1.85 20.81 3.44
CA ILE A 245 1.30 20.91 4.80
C ILE A 245 2.20 21.86 5.60
N PRO A 246 1.65 22.93 6.20
CA PRO A 246 2.42 23.78 7.11
C PRO A 246 2.70 23.03 8.40
N ASP A 247 3.94 23.08 8.88
CA ASP A 247 4.28 22.50 10.18
C ASP A 247 3.78 23.41 11.32
N VAL A 248 2.73 22.96 12.01
CA VAL A 248 2.09 23.73 13.07
C VAL A 248 2.94 23.72 14.35
N ALA A 249 3.78 22.71 14.57
CA ALA A 249 4.61 22.61 15.77
C ALA A 249 5.70 23.68 15.78
N THR A 250 6.33 23.94 14.63
CA THR A 250 7.30 25.03 14.48
C THR A 250 6.62 26.41 14.52
N MET A 251 5.37 26.53 14.04
CA MET A 251 4.57 27.76 14.18
C MET A 251 4.20 28.10 15.64
N ALA A 252 4.10 27.11 16.52
CA ALA A 252 3.78 27.29 17.93
C ALA A 252 5.02 27.52 18.82
N SER A 253 6.22 27.19 18.33
CA SER A 253 7.47 27.35 19.08
C SER A 253 7.87 28.83 19.24
N PRO A 254 8.02 29.36 20.47
CA PRO A 254 8.43 30.73 20.69
C PRO A 254 9.98 30.82 20.61
N GLY A 255 10.54 31.08 19.43
CA GLY A 255 12.00 31.06 19.27
C GLY A 255 12.60 31.96 18.20
N ALA A 256 11.94 32.16 17.05
CA ALA A 256 12.48 33.01 15.99
C ALA A 256 12.00 34.46 16.14
N ARG A 257 12.77 35.28 16.88
CA ARG A 257 12.64 36.74 16.84
C ARG A 257 13.06 37.23 15.46
N ALA A 258 12.14 37.87 14.74
CA ALA A 258 12.43 38.54 13.49
C ALA A 258 12.80 40.01 13.73
N GLU A 259 13.97 40.42 13.25
CA GLU A 259 14.26 41.83 12.95
C GLU A 259 13.83 42.12 11.51
N THR A 260 13.01 43.14 11.32
CA THR A 260 12.78 43.74 9.99
C THR A 260 13.73 44.92 9.84
N SER A 261 14.82 44.74 9.08
CA SER A 261 15.56 45.88 8.55
C SER A 261 14.86 46.36 7.28
N SER A 262 14.13 47.46 7.41
CA SER A 262 13.94 48.40 6.31
C SER A 262 14.29 49.79 6.81
N ARG A 263 15.57 50.18 6.68
CA ARG A 263 15.97 51.59 6.74
C ARG A 263 15.91 52.16 5.33
N VAL A 264 15.17 53.26 5.14
CA VAL A 264 15.74 54.58 4.81
C VAL A 264 14.78 55.65 5.34
N LYS A 265 15.24 56.47 6.28
CA LYS A 265 14.62 57.77 6.60
C LYS A 265 15.05 58.74 5.49
N GLY A 266 14.17 59.00 4.54
CA GLY A 266 14.24 60.18 3.68
C GLY A 266 13.46 61.31 4.35
N ALA A 267 14.13 62.43 4.63
CA ALA A 267 13.51 63.63 5.16
C ALA A 267 12.79 64.38 4.03
N SER A 268 11.46 64.31 4.00
CA SER A 268 10.56 65.34 3.45
C SER A 268 9.14 64.81 3.48
N GLY A 269 8.25 65.51 4.19
CA GLY A 269 6.87 65.09 4.41
C GLY A 269 6.05 65.00 3.14
N TYR A 270 5.21 63.96 3.09
CA TYR A 270 3.85 63.98 2.55
C TYR A 270 3.13 62.80 3.19
N ASP A 271 2.16 63.07 4.06
CA ASP A 271 1.25 62.06 4.59
C ASP A 271 0.42 61.49 3.43
N THR A 272 0.77 60.28 3.00
CA THR A 272 -0.14 59.42 2.26
C THR A 272 -0.53 58.29 3.19
N GLU A 273 -1.79 58.32 3.62
CA GLU A 273 -2.41 57.38 4.52
C GLU A 273 -2.61 56.04 3.79
N GLY A 274 -1.52 55.26 3.71
CA GLY A 274 -1.50 53.89 3.22
C GLY A 274 -1.95 52.90 4.30
N VAL A 275 -2.76 51.91 3.88
CA VAL A 275 -3.44 50.88 4.67
C VAL A 275 -2.62 50.34 5.86
N ARG A 276 -2.99 50.74 7.08
CA ARG A 276 -2.38 50.30 8.36
C ARG A 276 -2.80 48.87 8.79
N GLY A 277 -2.74 47.90 7.86
CA GLY A 277 -3.23 46.53 8.09
C GLY A 277 -2.18 45.45 8.36
N LEU A 278 -0.89 45.70 8.07
CA LEU A 278 0.14 44.64 8.07
C LEU A 278 1.29 44.84 9.08
N LYS A 279 1.08 45.59 10.17
CA LYS A 279 2.11 45.75 11.23
C LYS A 279 2.15 44.62 12.27
N ALA A 280 1.17 43.71 12.28
CA ALA A 280 1.02 42.68 13.31
C ALA A 280 1.48 41.26 12.89
N LEU A 281 1.87 41.08 11.63
CA LEU A 281 2.41 39.81 11.14
C LEU A 281 3.89 40.06 10.81
N GLY A 282 4.75 39.84 11.81
CA GLY A 282 6.17 39.66 11.55
C GLY A 282 6.37 38.49 10.57
N VAL A 283 7.44 38.57 9.77
CA VAL A 283 7.83 37.45 8.89
C VAL A 283 8.22 36.28 9.79
N ARG A 284 7.39 35.25 9.81
CA ARG A 284 7.68 33.98 10.46
C ARG A 284 8.25 33.04 9.40
N ASP A 285 9.32 32.32 9.74
CA ASP A 285 9.78 31.22 8.91
C ASP A 285 8.72 30.13 8.93
N LEU A 286 7.95 30.06 7.83
CA LEU A 286 6.95 29.04 7.62
C LEU A 286 7.66 27.82 7.04
N THR A 287 7.87 26.82 7.89
CA THR A 287 8.36 25.53 7.41
C THR A 287 7.19 24.72 6.87
N TYR A 288 7.37 24.19 5.67
CA TYR A 288 6.37 23.42 4.96
C TYR A 288 6.92 22.03 4.67
N LYS A 289 6.09 21.02 4.85
CA LYS A 289 6.39 19.63 4.51
C LYS A 289 5.55 19.23 3.30
N MET A 290 6.16 18.55 2.33
CA MET A 290 5.42 17.94 1.23
C MET A 290 4.80 16.64 1.71
N ALA A 291 3.53 16.43 1.39
CA ALA A 291 2.81 15.18 1.64
C ALA A 291 1.99 14.82 0.40
N PHE A 292 1.68 13.55 0.24
CA PHE A 292 0.84 13.09 -0.86
C PHE A 292 -0.57 12.80 -0.36
N LEU A 293 -1.57 13.45 -0.92
CA LEU A 293 -2.98 13.21 -0.62
C LEU A 293 -3.53 12.23 -1.66
N ALA A 294 -3.74 10.98 -1.26
CA ALA A 294 -4.29 9.96 -2.15
C ALA A 294 -5.82 9.89 -2.04
N CYS A 295 -6.48 9.85 -3.19
CA CYS A 295 -7.92 9.66 -3.32
C CYS A 295 -8.29 8.20 -3.64
N ASN A 296 -7.34 7.44 -4.19
CA ASN A 296 -7.52 6.05 -4.53
C ASN A 296 -6.26 5.25 -4.21
N VAL A 297 -6.47 4.01 -3.76
CA VAL A 297 -5.42 3.03 -3.53
C VAL A 297 -5.80 1.77 -4.26
N SER A 298 -4.94 1.34 -5.17
CA SER A 298 -5.08 0.09 -5.91
C SER A 298 -3.82 -0.73 -5.72
N SER A 299 -3.92 -2.04 -5.53
CA SER A 299 -2.72 -2.88 -5.53
C SER A 299 -2.05 -2.87 -6.91
N SER A 300 -0.72 -2.65 -6.93
CA SER A 300 0.08 -2.52 -8.16
C SER A 300 0.04 -3.78 -9.03
N ASN A 301 0.03 -4.93 -8.38
CA ASN A 301 -0.37 -6.20 -8.96
C ASN A 301 -1.76 -6.48 -8.40
N PRO A 302 -2.85 -6.30 -9.18
CA PRO A 302 -4.15 -6.72 -8.72
C PRO A 302 -4.04 -8.21 -8.42
N ARG A 303 -4.42 -8.61 -7.21
CA ARG A 303 -4.80 -9.99 -6.95
C ARG A 303 -6.08 -10.21 -7.75
N PHE A 304 -5.93 -10.45 -9.05
CA PHE A 304 -6.98 -10.94 -9.91
C PHE A 304 -8.16 -9.96 -10.16
N GLY A 305 -8.52 -9.73 -11.42
CA GLY A 305 -9.88 -9.30 -11.79
C GLY A 305 -10.49 -8.04 -11.15
N GLY A 306 -9.68 -7.01 -10.87
CA GLY A 306 -10.18 -5.62 -10.76
C GLY A 306 -11.00 -5.23 -9.54
N ARG A 307 -11.23 -6.12 -8.55
CA ARG A 307 -11.83 -5.74 -7.25
C ARG A 307 -11.22 -6.58 -6.11
N ASP A 308 -10.48 -5.91 -5.22
CA ASP A 308 -9.88 -6.51 -4.03
C ASP A 308 -10.96 -6.98 -3.04
N MET A 309 -11.26 -8.28 -3.03
CA MET A 309 -12.09 -8.91 -1.99
C MET A 309 -11.19 -9.50 -0.91
N ARG A 310 -11.67 -9.47 0.34
CA ARG A 310 -10.97 -10.04 1.49
C ARG A 310 -10.81 -11.56 1.29
N ASP A 311 -9.65 -12.09 1.68
CA ASP A 311 -9.26 -13.51 1.51
C ASP A 311 -10.29 -14.54 2.05
N GLU A 312 -11.26 -14.13 2.88
CA GLU A 312 -12.30 -14.97 3.47
C GLU A 312 -13.51 -15.23 2.54
N GLU A 313 -13.70 -14.45 1.47
CA GLU A 313 -14.81 -14.60 0.49
C GLU A 313 -14.36 -15.13 -0.89
N MET A 314 -13.07 -15.42 -1.05
CA MET A 314 -12.49 -15.97 -2.29
C MET A 314 -12.81 -17.47 -2.42
N THR A 315 -13.89 -17.79 -3.13
CA THR A 315 -14.25 -19.15 -3.56
C THR A 315 -13.82 -19.40 -5.01
N ALA A 316 -13.70 -20.67 -5.40
CA ALA A 316 -13.38 -21.04 -6.79
C ALA A 316 -14.38 -20.48 -7.81
N GLU A 317 -15.65 -20.31 -7.42
CA GLU A 317 -16.68 -19.73 -8.27
C GLU A 317 -16.54 -18.21 -8.41
N THR A 318 -16.12 -17.50 -7.37
CA THR A 318 -15.87 -16.04 -7.45
C THR A 318 -14.62 -15.73 -8.25
N ILE A 319 -13.55 -16.53 -8.10
CA ILE A 319 -12.37 -16.44 -8.99
C ILE A 319 -12.77 -16.74 -10.43
N LYS A 320 -13.52 -17.80 -10.70
CA LYS A 320 -13.91 -18.12 -12.07
C LYS A 320 -14.69 -16.97 -12.74
N LYS A 321 -15.58 -16.30 -12.01
CA LYS A 321 -16.36 -15.16 -12.53
C LYS A 321 -15.51 -13.92 -12.83
N GLN A 322 -14.33 -13.81 -12.22
CA GLN A 322 -13.41 -12.70 -12.42
C GLN A 322 -12.38 -12.96 -13.54
N MET A 323 -12.22 -14.22 -13.98
CA MET A 323 -11.35 -14.53 -15.12
C MET A 323 -11.97 -14.07 -16.43
N THR A 324 -11.12 -13.62 -17.34
CA THR A 324 -11.48 -13.59 -18.75
C THR A 324 -11.65 -15.03 -19.27
N ASP A 325 -12.51 -15.21 -20.27
CA ASP A 325 -12.75 -16.54 -20.85
C ASP A 325 -11.46 -17.15 -21.43
N GLU A 326 -10.55 -16.32 -21.95
CA GLU A 326 -9.24 -16.76 -22.47
C GLU A 326 -8.31 -17.26 -21.37
N GLU A 327 -8.22 -16.56 -20.24
CA GLU A 327 -7.43 -16.99 -19.08
C GLU A 327 -7.97 -18.29 -18.50
N TRP A 328 -9.30 -18.41 -18.41
CA TRP A 328 -9.95 -19.63 -17.94
C TRP A 328 -9.67 -20.82 -18.87
N GLN A 329 -9.72 -20.61 -20.20
CA GLN A 329 -9.39 -21.66 -21.17
C GLN A 329 -7.97 -22.16 -20.99
N LYS A 330 -6.98 -21.27 -20.83
CA LYS A 330 -5.59 -21.66 -20.57
C LYS A 330 -5.44 -22.44 -19.27
N VAL A 331 -6.09 -22.00 -18.19
CA VAL A 331 -6.07 -22.70 -16.89
C VAL A 331 -6.70 -24.09 -17.01
N TYR A 332 -7.76 -24.21 -17.80
CA TYR A 332 -8.42 -25.48 -18.08
C TYR A 332 -7.54 -26.42 -18.91
N GLU A 333 -6.89 -25.93 -19.97
CA GLU A 333 -5.93 -26.68 -20.77
C GLU A 333 -4.76 -27.19 -19.90
N MET A 334 -4.19 -26.33 -19.06
CA MET A 334 -3.16 -26.71 -18.08
C MET A 334 -3.63 -27.84 -17.16
N SER A 335 -4.90 -27.83 -16.73
CA SER A 335 -5.44 -28.86 -15.84
C SER A 335 -5.61 -30.24 -16.50
N LEU A 336 -5.76 -30.28 -17.83
CA LEU A 336 -5.91 -31.53 -18.60
C LEU A 336 -4.58 -32.18 -18.97
N ASP A 337 -3.49 -31.41 -18.91
CA ASP A 337 -2.16 -31.86 -19.28
C ASP A 337 -1.62 -32.96 -18.34
N LYS A 338 -1.35 -34.13 -18.90
CA LYS A 338 -0.82 -35.28 -18.14
C LYS A 338 0.61 -35.07 -17.64
N SER A 339 1.40 -34.24 -18.32
CA SER A 339 2.79 -33.91 -17.97
C SER A 339 2.93 -32.54 -17.29
N LEU A 340 1.83 -31.98 -16.75
CA LEU A 340 1.82 -30.66 -16.11
C LEU A 340 2.92 -30.52 -15.06
N TYR A 341 3.09 -31.52 -14.20
CA TYR A 341 4.05 -31.47 -13.11
C TYR A 341 5.51 -31.24 -13.58
N THR A 342 5.92 -31.93 -14.63
CA THR A 342 7.26 -31.77 -15.23
C THR A 342 7.37 -30.44 -15.98
N ASN A 343 6.33 -30.07 -16.74
CA ASN A 343 6.31 -28.84 -17.53
C ASN A 343 6.34 -27.59 -16.63
N LEU A 344 5.67 -27.61 -15.48
CA LEU A 344 5.72 -26.57 -14.46
C LEU A 344 7.13 -26.44 -13.86
N CYS A 345 7.76 -27.55 -13.47
CA CYS A 345 9.10 -27.54 -12.91
C CYS A 345 10.14 -26.96 -13.89
N THR A 346 10.06 -27.35 -15.17
CA THR A 346 10.97 -26.87 -16.22
C THR A 346 10.72 -25.40 -16.55
N SER A 347 9.45 -24.96 -16.57
CA SER A 347 9.07 -23.58 -16.89
C SER A 347 9.41 -22.60 -15.76
N LEU A 348 9.32 -23.03 -14.49
CA LEU A 348 9.66 -22.22 -13.32
C LEU A 348 11.17 -22.03 -13.14
N PHE A 349 11.96 -23.08 -13.38
CA PHE A 349 13.41 -23.08 -13.18
C PHE A 349 14.18 -23.32 -14.48
N PRO A 350 14.09 -22.40 -15.45
CA PRO A 350 14.74 -22.59 -16.74
C PRO A 350 16.26 -22.42 -16.69
N THR A 351 16.76 -21.57 -15.79
CA THR A 351 18.19 -21.23 -15.72
C THR A 351 18.99 -22.27 -14.96
N ILE A 352 18.33 -23.09 -14.14
CA ILE A 352 18.97 -24.06 -13.25
C ILE A 352 18.92 -25.43 -13.91
N HIS A 353 20.08 -26.05 -14.12
CA HIS A 353 20.20 -27.41 -14.62
C HIS A 353 20.28 -28.41 -13.45
N GLY A 354 19.57 -29.52 -13.55
CA GLY A 354 19.56 -30.59 -12.55
C GLY A 354 18.63 -30.35 -11.35
N SER A 355 18.78 -31.22 -10.34
CA SER A 355 18.08 -31.19 -9.05
C SER A 355 16.55 -31.14 -9.17
N ASP A 356 15.99 -32.03 -9.99
CA ASP A 356 14.54 -32.08 -10.25
C ASP A 356 13.73 -32.34 -8.97
N GLU A 357 14.28 -33.10 -8.01
CA GLU A 357 13.63 -33.34 -6.72
C GLU A 357 13.41 -32.05 -5.91
N ILE A 358 14.36 -31.12 -5.96
CA ILE A 358 14.27 -29.83 -5.26
C ILE A 358 13.24 -28.94 -5.94
N LYS A 359 13.26 -28.87 -7.28
CA LYS A 359 12.28 -28.10 -8.06
C LYS A 359 10.86 -28.57 -7.76
N ARG A 360 10.69 -29.90 -7.70
CA ARG A 360 9.45 -30.58 -7.33
C ARG A 360 9.01 -30.26 -5.90
N GLY A 361 9.94 -30.27 -4.95
CA GLY A 361 9.69 -29.89 -3.56
C GLY A 361 9.25 -28.43 -3.43
N ILE A 362 9.97 -27.50 -4.06
CA ILE A 362 9.62 -26.07 -4.06
C ILE A 362 8.24 -25.85 -4.69
N LEU A 363 7.91 -26.57 -5.77
CA LEU A 363 6.58 -26.51 -6.37
C LEU A 363 5.49 -26.93 -5.38
N LEU A 364 5.69 -28.00 -4.61
CA LEU A 364 4.76 -28.43 -3.56
C LEU A 364 4.59 -27.38 -2.46
N MET A 365 5.67 -26.70 -2.07
CA MET A 365 5.61 -25.58 -1.12
C MET A 365 4.78 -24.41 -1.67
N LEU A 366 4.88 -24.09 -2.96
CA LEU A 366 4.10 -23.01 -3.58
C LEU A 366 2.59 -23.33 -3.66
N PHE A 367 2.22 -24.59 -3.91
CA PHE A 367 0.82 -25.02 -3.84
C PHE A 367 0.30 -25.04 -2.39
N GLY A 368 1.16 -25.39 -1.42
CA GLY A 368 0.77 -25.51 -0.02
C GLY A 368 -0.25 -26.63 0.23
N GLY A 369 -0.61 -26.81 1.49
CA GLY A 369 -1.61 -27.79 1.93
C GLY A 369 -2.87 -27.14 2.49
N VAL A 370 -3.79 -27.99 2.98
CA VAL A 370 -5.07 -27.54 3.55
C VAL A 370 -4.89 -27.25 5.05
N PRO A 371 -5.02 -26.00 5.51
CA PRO A 371 -5.07 -25.71 6.94
C PRO A 371 -6.38 -26.27 7.51
N LYS A 372 -6.28 -27.03 8.60
CA LYS A 372 -7.45 -27.65 9.27
C LYS A 372 -7.58 -27.08 10.68
N LYS A 373 -8.81 -26.73 11.06
CA LYS A 373 -9.14 -26.45 12.47
C LYS A 373 -9.80 -27.69 13.06
N THR A 374 -9.27 -28.19 14.15
CA THR A 374 -9.87 -29.30 14.89
C THR A 374 -11.11 -28.82 15.65
N LEU A 375 -11.95 -29.76 16.10
CA LEU A 375 -13.12 -29.45 16.95
C LEU A 375 -12.72 -28.81 18.29
N GLU A 376 -11.47 -29.02 18.73
CA GLU A 376 -10.91 -28.50 19.99
C GLU A 376 -10.33 -27.08 19.83
N GLY A 377 -10.43 -26.48 18.65
CA GLY A 377 -9.97 -25.11 18.40
C GLY A 377 -8.47 -24.99 18.09
N THR A 378 -7.74 -26.10 17.98
CA THR A 378 -6.33 -26.08 17.53
C THR A 378 -6.26 -26.00 16.01
N SER A 379 -5.40 -25.10 15.50
CA SER A 379 -5.10 -24.98 14.08
C SER A 379 -3.96 -25.92 13.71
N LEU A 380 -4.21 -26.82 12.78
CA LEU A 380 -3.19 -27.62 12.12
C LEU A 380 -2.65 -26.85 10.91
N ARG A 381 -1.33 -26.72 10.88
CA ARG A 381 -0.56 -26.11 9.81
C ARG A 381 -0.78 -26.87 8.49
N GLY A 382 -1.08 -26.13 7.43
CA GLY A 382 -1.14 -26.65 6.05
C GLY A 382 0.10 -26.36 5.22
N ASP A 383 0.95 -25.45 5.67
CA ASP A 383 2.16 -25.02 4.96
C ASP A 383 3.29 -26.07 5.06
N VAL A 384 4.19 -26.11 4.08
CA VAL A 384 5.33 -27.05 4.04
C VAL A 384 6.62 -26.26 4.19
N ASN A 385 7.48 -26.66 5.12
CA ASN A 385 8.80 -26.05 5.31
C ASN A 385 9.86 -26.87 4.61
N ILE A 386 10.74 -26.21 3.85
CA ILE A 386 11.79 -26.87 3.07
C ILE A 386 13.16 -26.30 3.46
N CYS A 387 14.12 -27.18 3.68
CA CYS A 387 15.51 -26.82 3.91
C CYS A 387 16.41 -27.46 2.84
N ILE A 388 17.22 -26.62 2.17
CA ILE A 388 18.21 -27.03 1.18
C ILE A 388 19.59 -26.96 1.82
N VAL A 389 20.26 -28.11 1.88
CA VAL A 389 21.60 -28.27 2.44
C VAL A 389 22.53 -28.69 1.33
N GLY A 390 23.78 -28.27 1.33
CA GLY A 390 24.72 -28.74 0.32
C GLY A 390 26.04 -27.98 0.27
N ASP A 391 26.90 -28.33 -0.66
CA ASP A 391 28.20 -27.69 -0.75
C ASP A 391 28.08 -26.25 -1.30
N PRO A 392 29.07 -25.37 -1.07
CA PRO A 392 29.13 -24.06 -1.70
C PRO A 392 29.02 -24.15 -3.23
N SER A 393 28.54 -23.09 -3.87
CA SER A 393 28.43 -22.99 -5.34
C SER A 393 27.41 -23.92 -6.01
N THR A 394 26.56 -24.64 -5.25
CA THR A 394 25.50 -25.53 -5.77
C THR A 394 24.17 -24.80 -6.13
N ALA A 395 24.24 -23.52 -6.52
CA ALA A 395 23.09 -22.68 -6.93
C ALA A 395 21.95 -22.50 -5.91
N LYS A 396 22.13 -22.82 -4.62
CA LYS A 396 21.07 -22.69 -3.59
C LYS A 396 20.47 -21.29 -3.49
N SER A 397 21.30 -20.25 -3.41
CA SER A 397 20.83 -18.87 -3.34
C SER A 397 20.09 -18.45 -4.62
N GLN A 398 20.35 -19.11 -5.76
CA GLN A 398 19.61 -18.88 -6.99
C GLN A 398 18.18 -19.41 -6.91
N PHE A 399 17.97 -20.58 -6.26
CA PHE A 399 16.61 -21.08 -5.99
C PHE A 399 15.82 -20.09 -5.13
N LEU A 400 16.42 -19.58 -4.05
CA LEU A 400 15.77 -18.59 -3.17
C LEU A 400 15.37 -17.33 -3.93
N LYS A 401 16.28 -16.76 -4.73
CA LYS A 401 16.03 -15.55 -5.52
C LYS A 401 14.93 -15.76 -6.57
N GLN A 402 14.88 -16.92 -7.20
CA GLN A 402 13.83 -17.21 -8.19
C GLN A 402 12.45 -17.37 -7.54
N VAL A 403 12.39 -17.97 -6.36
CA VAL A 403 11.13 -18.07 -5.60
C VAL A 403 10.67 -16.69 -5.13
N GLU A 404 11.60 -15.81 -4.74
CA GLU A 404 11.30 -14.42 -4.40
C GLU A 404 10.71 -13.64 -5.58
N GLU A 405 11.28 -13.79 -6.78
CA GLU A 405 10.80 -13.12 -7.98
C GLU A 405 9.43 -13.66 -8.44
N PHE A 406 9.20 -14.96 -8.28
CA PHE A 406 7.98 -15.62 -8.72
C PHE A 406 6.77 -15.33 -7.81
N SER A 407 6.96 -15.39 -6.48
CA SER A 407 5.86 -15.29 -5.53
C SER A 407 5.61 -13.84 -5.12
N PRO A 408 4.36 -13.32 -5.26
CA PRO A 408 4.05 -11.91 -5.01
C PRO A 408 4.22 -11.49 -3.54
N ARG A 409 4.21 -12.45 -2.60
CA ARG A 409 4.42 -12.25 -1.16
C ARG A 409 5.62 -13.04 -0.64
N ALA A 410 6.71 -13.05 -1.39
CA ALA A 410 7.97 -13.60 -0.92
C ALA A 410 8.93 -12.51 -0.43
N VAL A 411 9.63 -12.81 0.66
CA VAL A 411 10.65 -11.93 1.24
C VAL A 411 11.95 -12.71 1.35
N TYR A 412 13.01 -12.20 0.74
CA TYR A 412 14.35 -12.74 0.90
C TYR A 412 15.09 -12.05 2.04
N THR A 413 15.66 -12.87 2.93
CA THR A 413 16.50 -12.41 4.04
C THR A 413 17.76 -13.27 4.15
N SER A 414 18.83 -12.69 4.70
CA SER A 414 20.07 -13.41 5.00
C SER A 414 20.17 -13.59 6.51
N GLY A 415 20.39 -14.82 6.97
CA GLY A 415 20.46 -15.16 8.40
C GLY A 415 21.57 -14.42 9.16
N LYS A 416 22.58 -13.87 8.47
CA LYS A 416 23.63 -13.05 9.08
C LYS A 416 23.29 -11.55 9.12
N ALA A 417 22.57 -11.06 8.11
CA ALA A 417 22.18 -9.65 8.02
C ALA A 417 20.88 -9.35 8.80
N SER A 418 20.11 -10.39 9.09
CA SER A 418 18.85 -10.30 9.80
C SER A 418 19.07 -10.49 11.30
N SER A 419 18.56 -9.55 12.09
CA SER A 419 18.46 -9.67 13.55
C SER A 419 17.09 -10.22 13.94
N ALA A 420 16.91 -10.70 15.18
CA ALA A 420 15.58 -11.07 15.71
C ALA A 420 14.53 -9.97 15.47
N ALA A 421 14.91 -8.70 15.61
CA ALA A 421 14.03 -7.56 15.39
C ALA A 421 13.66 -7.36 13.91
N GLY A 422 14.50 -7.79 12.97
CA GLY A 422 14.22 -7.74 11.54
C GLY A 422 13.46 -8.97 11.02
N LEU A 423 13.63 -10.14 11.66
CA LEU A 423 12.91 -11.38 11.32
C LEU A 423 11.50 -11.39 11.92
N THR A 424 11.41 -11.07 13.21
CA THR A 424 10.15 -10.94 13.96
C THR A 424 9.74 -9.47 14.08
N ALA A 425 8.75 -9.14 14.90
CA ALA A 425 8.39 -7.75 15.09
C ALA A 425 9.30 -7.03 16.10
N ALA A 426 9.60 -5.77 15.81
CA ALA A 426 10.32 -4.86 16.71
C ALA A 426 9.32 -3.90 17.37
N VAL A 427 9.64 -3.44 18.59
CA VAL A 427 8.89 -2.36 19.23
C VAL A 427 9.75 -1.10 19.16
N VAL A 428 9.32 -0.14 18.35
CA VAL A 428 10.03 1.13 18.12
C VAL A 428 9.21 2.26 18.73
N LYS A 429 9.90 3.19 19.38
CA LYS A 429 9.25 4.40 19.89
C LYS A 429 9.12 5.39 18.74
N ASP A 430 7.89 5.80 18.45
CA ASP A 430 7.63 6.78 17.41
C ASP A 430 8.03 8.19 17.89
N GLU A 431 8.65 8.98 17.02
CA GLU A 431 9.09 10.34 17.37
C GLU A 431 7.94 11.35 17.32
N GLU A 432 6.89 11.08 16.52
CA GLU A 432 5.73 11.97 16.38
C GLU A 432 4.71 11.78 17.51
N SER A 433 4.35 10.54 17.84
CA SER A 433 3.37 10.23 18.88
C SER A 433 3.98 9.97 20.26
N TYR A 434 5.30 9.77 20.35
CA TYR A 434 6.02 9.28 21.55
C TYR A 434 5.52 7.92 22.09
N GLU A 435 4.66 7.22 21.37
CA GLU A 435 4.13 5.91 21.74
C GLU A 435 5.01 4.78 21.19
N PHE A 436 4.98 3.63 21.89
CA PHE A 436 5.65 2.42 21.42
C PHE A 436 4.78 1.72 20.39
N VAL A 437 5.26 1.68 19.15
CA VAL A 437 4.56 1.06 18.02
C VAL A 437 5.32 -0.20 17.60
N ILE A 438 4.57 -1.19 17.12
CA ILE A 438 5.13 -2.43 16.60
C ILE A 438 5.48 -2.24 15.12
N GLU A 439 6.72 -2.54 14.77
CA GLU A 439 7.18 -2.64 13.38
C GLU A 439 7.22 -4.11 12.98
N ALA A 440 6.58 -4.44 11.85
CA ALA A 440 6.50 -5.81 11.34
C ALA A 440 7.84 -6.23 10.73
N GLY A 441 8.34 -7.42 11.11
CA GLY A 441 9.53 -8.01 10.50
C GLY A 441 9.23 -8.82 9.24
N ALA A 442 10.29 -9.36 8.65
CA ALA A 442 10.25 -10.10 7.39
C ALA A 442 9.26 -11.29 7.40
N LEU A 443 9.16 -12.05 8.50
CA LEU A 443 8.22 -13.16 8.60
C LEU A 443 6.76 -12.71 8.60
N MET A 444 6.47 -11.54 9.20
CA MET A 444 5.11 -11.01 9.23
C MET A 444 4.71 -10.39 7.90
N LEU A 445 5.65 -9.70 7.24
CA LEU A 445 5.42 -9.13 5.91
C LEU A 445 5.16 -10.22 4.85
N ALA A 446 5.66 -11.43 5.08
CA ALA A 446 5.47 -12.57 4.19
C ALA A 446 4.21 -13.43 4.52
N ASP A 447 3.25 -12.95 5.31
CA ASP A 447 2.04 -13.72 5.69
C ASP A 447 1.28 -14.28 4.48
N ASN A 448 0.92 -15.56 4.55
CA ASN A 448 0.36 -16.42 3.49
C ASN A 448 1.26 -16.63 2.25
N GLY A 449 2.52 -16.20 2.33
CA GLY A 449 3.55 -16.32 1.29
C GLY A 449 4.73 -17.19 1.70
N VAL A 450 5.92 -16.84 1.20
CA VAL A 450 7.16 -17.60 1.39
C VAL A 450 8.26 -16.72 1.97
N CYS A 451 8.83 -17.11 3.09
CA CYS A 451 10.03 -16.46 3.62
C CYS A 451 11.27 -17.25 3.18
N CYS A 452 12.12 -16.62 2.37
CA CYS A 452 13.37 -17.20 1.89
C CYS A 452 14.50 -16.75 2.81
N ILE A 453 15.20 -17.70 3.45
CA ILE A 453 16.31 -17.41 4.36
C ILE A 453 17.59 -18.06 3.84
N ASP A 454 18.57 -17.25 3.45
CA ASP A 454 19.91 -17.72 3.09
C ASP A 454 20.84 -17.77 4.31
N GLU A 455 21.85 -18.62 4.26
CA GLU A 455 22.82 -18.83 5.34
C GLU A 455 22.17 -19.10 6.71
N PHE A 456 21.14 -19.96 6.73
CA PHE A 456 20.37 -20.27 7.93
C PHE A 456 21.26 -20.84 9.07
N ASP A 457 22.37 -21.50 8.72
CA ASP A 457 23.35 -22.03 9.68
C ASP A 457 24.17 -20.94 10.40
N LYS A 458 24.22 -19.71 9.88
CA LYS A 458 24.99 -18.58 10.43
C LYS A 458 24.19 -17.67 11.35
N MET A 459 22.93 -18.01 11.59
CA MET A 459 22.04 -17.22 12.44
C MET A 459 22.37 -17.36 13.92
N ASP A 460 22.24 -16.25 14.66
CA ASP A 460 22.43 -16.24 16.10
C ASP A 460 21.38 -17.12 16.83
N PRO A 461 21.76 -17.80 17.93
CA PRO A 461 20.85 -18.71 18.64
C PRO A 461 19.64 -18.00 19.26
N LYS A 462 19.70 -16.68 19.49
CA LYS A 462 18.55 -15.89 19.98
C LYS A 462 17.46 -15.76 18.91
N ASP A 463 17.88 -15.57 17.67
CA ASP A 463 16.98 -15.37 16.53
C ASP A 463 16.34 -16.71 16.12
N GLN A 464 17.11 -17.80 16.26
CA GLN A 464 16.61 -19.17 16.11
C GLN A 464 15.46 -19.51 17.06
N VAL A 465 15.48 -19.02 18.31
CA VAL A 465 14.36 -19.23 19.28
C VAL A 465 13.09 -18.55 18.80
N ALA A 466 13.21 -17.33 18.27
CA ALA A 466 12.07 -16.56 17.79
C ALA A 466 11.43 -17.21 16.54
N ILE A 467 12.26 -17.73 15.63
CA ILE A 467 11.78 -18.50 14.48
C ILE A 467 11.15 -19.82 14.91
N HIS A 468 11.69 -20.49 15.93
CA HIS A 468 11.11 -21.74 16.43
C HIS A 468 9.68 -21.54 16.96
N GLU A 469 9.40 -20.43 17.65
CA GLU A 469 8.03 -20.05 18.06
C GLU A 469 7.15 -19.82 16.82
N ALA A 470 7.64 -19.03 15.85
CA ALA A 470 6.89 -18.71 14.64
C ALA A 470 6.56 -19.96 13.80
N MET A 471 7.50 -20.88 13.61
CA MET A 471 7.31 -22.11 12.84
C MET A 471 6.36 -23.10 13.52
N GLU A 472 6.33 -23.11 14.86
CA GLU A 472 5.48 -24.03 15.61
C GLU A 472 4.04 -23.55 15.71
N GLN A 473 3.84 -22.31 16.14
CA GLN A 473 2.50 -21.80 16.43
C GLN A 473 1.90 -21.03 15.25
N GLN A 474 2.69 -20.72 14.21
CA GLN A 474 2.33 -19.78 13.15
C GLN A 474 1.92 -18.40 13.70
N THR A 475 2.35 -18.09 14.92
CA THR A 475 2.10 -16.85 15.64
C THR A 475 3.33 -16.47 16.44
N ILE A 476 3.58 -15.17 16.55
CA ILE A 476 4.67 -14.60 17.35
C ILE A 476 4.04 -13.76 18.45
N SER A 477 4.38 -14.08 19.70
CA SER A 477 3.93 -13.31 20.85
C SER A 477 5.00 -12.30 21.29
N ILE A 478 4.60 -11.04 21.43
CA ILE A 478 5.49 -9.96 21.88
C ILE A 478 4.90 -9.32 23.12
N THR A 479 5.68 -9.36 24.21
CA THR A 479 5.45 -8.63 25.45
C THR A 479 6.64 -7.73 25.74
N LYS A 480 6.64 -6.52 25.18
CA LYS A 480 7.71 -5.53 25.36
C LYS A 480 7.13 -4.13 25.51
N ALA A 481 7.76 -3.30 26.34
CA ALA A 481 7.42 -1.88 26.52
C ALA A 481 5.91 -1.60 26.79
N GLY A 482 5.24 -2.48 27.53
CA GLY A 482 3.81 -2.34 27.86
C GLY A 482 2.85 -2.79 26.76
N VAL A 483 3.36 -3.22 25.61
CA VAL A 483 2.56 -3.76 24.51
C VAL A 483 2.57 -5.29 24.60
N LYS A 484 1.36 -5.88 24.75
CA LYS A 484 1.13 -7.32 24.65
C LYS A 484 0.33 -7.58 23.39
N ALA A 485 0.98 -8.10 22.35
CA ALA A 485 0.35 -8.42 21.08
C ALA A 485 0.77 -9.82 20.61
N THR A 486 -0.16 -10.51 19.95
CA THR A 486 0.07 -11.77 19.26
C THR A 486 -0.14 -11.54 17.78
N LEU A 487 0.90 -11.76 16.99
CA LEU A 487 0.94 -11.45 15.56
C LEU A 487 0.98 -12.76 14.78
N ASN A 488 0.23 -12.85 13.68
CA ASN A 488 0.20 -14.05 12.86
C ASN A 488 1.41 -14.06 11.90
N ALA A 489 1.98 -15.23 11.68
CA ALA A 489 3.10 -15.47 10.78
C ALA A 489 2.88 -16.79 10.02
N ARG A 490 1.81 -16.85 9.20
CA ARG A 490 1.44 -18.03 8.42
C ARG A 490 2.27 -18.07 7.15
N THR A 491 3.54 -18.41 7.28
CA THR A 491 4.49 -18.39 6.17
C THR A 491 5.13 -19.75 5.98
N SER A 492 5.34 -20.14 4.72
CA SER A 492 6.23 -21.25 4.40
C SER A 492 7.68 -20.76 4.45
N VAL A 493 8.56 -21.49 5.14
CA VAL A 493 9.97 -21.15 5.22
C VAL A 493 10.76 -21.99 4.22
N LEU A 494 11.47 -21.32 3.32
CA LEU A 494 12.47 -21.91 2.43
C LEU A 494 13.86 -21.49 2.91
N ALA A 495 14.59 -22.42 3.51
CA ALA A 495 15.91 -22.16 4.09
C ALA A 495 17.04 -22.76 3.23
N ALA A 496 18.14 -22.05 3.08
CA ALA A 496 19.40 -22.59 2.58
C ALA A 496 20.44 -22.64 3.71
N ALA A 497 21.11 -23.79 3.85
CA ALA A 497 22.13 -24.02 4.86
C ALA A 497 23.37 -24.68 4.26
N ASN A 498 24.54 -24.39 4.83
CA ASN A 498 25.79 -25.01 4.44
C ASN A 498 26.27 -26.04 5.48
N PRO A 499 26.87 -27.16 5.07
CA PRO A 499 27.42 -28.14 5.98
C PRO A 499 28.65 -27.57 6.72
N ILE A 500 28.89 -28.11 7.91
CA ILE A 500 30.06 -27.79 8.72
C ILE A 500 31.32 -28.18 7.95
N GLY A 501 32.27 -27.25 7.81
CA GLY A 501 33.49 -27.48 7.04
C GLY A 501 33.32 -27.33 5.53
N SER A 502 32.17 -26.84 5.05
CA SER A 502 31.88 -26.56 3.62
C SER A 502 31.86 -27.77 2.69
N ARG A 503 31.96 -28.99 3.23
CA ARG A 503 31.79 -30.24 2.49
C ARG A 503 30.87 -31.17 3.24
N TYR A 504 29.96 -31.81 2.52
CA TYR A 504 29.05 -32.78 3.11
C TYR A 504 29.71 -34.16 3.28
N ASP A 505 29.97 -34.55 4.53
CA ASP A 505 30.51 -35.87 4.87
C ASP A 505 29.39 -36.93 4.95
N ARG A 506 29.34 -37.86 3.98
CA ARG A 506 28.35 -38.96 3.96
C ARG A 506 28.48 -39.96 5.11
N SER A 507 29.63 -39.99 5.80
CA SER A 507 29.89 -40.89 6.92
C SER A 507 29.27 -40.44 8.24
N LYS A 508 28.89 -39.16 8.35
CA LYS A 508 28.31 -38.57 9.55
C LYS A 508 26.79 -38.45 9.43
N SER A 509 26.12 -38.39 10.57
CA SER A 509 24.69 -38.11 10.61
C SER A 509 24.39 -36.66 10.20
N LEU A 510 23.20 -36.40 9.64
CA LEU A 510 22.78 -35.04 9.24
C LEU A 510 22.92 -34.04 10.39
N LYS A 511 22.54 -34.44 11.61
CA LYS A 511 22.65 -33.62 12.82
C LYS A 511 24.09 -33.20 13.14
N GLN A 512 25.07 -34.03 12.81
CA GLN A 512 26.49 -33.71 13.00
C GLN A 512 27.07 -32.90 11.85
N ASN A 513 26.46 -32.97 10.66
CA ASN A 513 26.88 -32.22 9.48
C ASN A 513 26.35 -30.79 9.46
N ILE A 514 25.27 -30.49 10.17
CA ILE A 514 24.63 -29.17 10.16
C ILE A 514 24.60 -28.61 11.58
N SER A 515 24.94 -27.32 11.74
CA SER A 515 24.86 -26.59 13.01
C SER A 515 23.42 -26.14 13.35
N LEU A 516 22.44 -27.05 13.28
CA LEU A 516 21.05 -26.78 13.65
C LEU A 516 20.65 -27.52 14.93
N THR A 517 19.76 -26.91 15.69
CA THR A 517 19.18 -27.53 16.89
C THR A 517 18.14 -28.59 16.49
N ALA A 518 18.03 -29.65 17.29
CA ALA A 518 17.09 -30.74 17.03
C ALA A 518 15.61 -30.29 16.94
N PRO A 519 15.12 -29.32 17.74
CA PRO A 519 13.76 -28.82 17.61
C PRO A 519 13.48 -28.21 16.24
N ILE A 520 14.40 -27.38 15.73
CA ILE A 520 14.27 -26.75 14.39
C ILE A 520 14.27 -27.81 13.29
N MET A 521 15.16 -28.79 13.40
CA MET A 521 15.23 -29.88 12.42
C MET A 521 13.91 -30.67 12.33
N SER A 522 13.19 -30.82 13.44
CA SER A 522 11.87 -31.48 13.46
C SER A 522 10.74 -30.63 12.85
N ARG A 523 10.95 -29.32 12.62
CA ARG A 523 9.95 -28.40 12.02
C ARG A 523 10.09 -28.22 10.52
N PHE A 524 11.20 -28.69 9.95
CA PHE A 524 11.35 -28.79 8.51
C PHE A 524 10.80 -30.14 8.06
N ASP A 525 9.85 -30.08 7.12
CA ASP A 525 9.14 -31.27 6.63
C ASP A 525 9.98 -32.00 5.58
N LEU A 526 10.72 -31.23 4.76
CA LEU A 526 11.60 -31.74 3.71
C LEU A 526 13.02 -31.21 3.85
N PHE A 527 13.99 -32.12 3.80
CA PHE A 527 15.41 -31.83 3.66
C PHE A 527 15.90 -32.30 2.29
N PHE A 528 16.46 -31.38 1.52
CA PHE A 528 17.15 -31.70 0.27
C PHE A 528 18.64 -31.51 0.46
N ILE A 529 19.41 -32.57 0.23
CA ILE A 529 20.88 -32.55 0.35
C ILE A 529 21.46 -32.56 -1.06
N LEU A 530 22.12 -31.46 -1.42
CA LEU A 530 22.91 -31.29 -2.63
C LEU A 530 24.36 -31.64 -2.31
N VAL A 531 24.82 -32.78 -2.81
CA VAL A 531 26.23 -33.15 -2.73
C VAL A 531 26.87 -32.84 -4.07
N ASP A 532 28.00 -32.12 -4.04
CA ASP A 532 28.80 -31.90 -5.24
C ASP A 532 29.60 -33.17 -5.56
N GLU A 533 29.25 -33.82 -6.67
CA GLU A 533 29.99 -34.96 -7.21
C GLU A 533 30.79 -34.50 -8.42
N CYS A 534 32.12 -34.68 -8.38
CA CYS A 534 32.99 -34.33 -9.51
C CYS A 534 32.68 -35.23 -10.72
N ASN A 535 31.82 -34.76 -11.62
CA ASN A 535 31.40 -35.48 -12.81
C ASN A 535 31.47 -34.56 -14.04
N GLU A 536 32.40 -34.87 -14.94
CA GLU A 536 32.68 -34.08 -16.14
C GLU A 536 31.44 -33.90 -17.04
N VAL A 537 30.56 -34.90 -17.12
CA VAL A 537 29.34 -34.81 -17.94
C VAL A 537 28.37 -33.77 -17.39
N VAL A 538 28.23 -33.72 -16.06
CA VAL A 538 27.35 -32.76 -15.37
C VAL A 538 27.94 -31.37 -15.46
N ASP A 539 29.25 -31.24 -15.24
CA ASP A 539 29.97 -29.97 -15.34
C ASP A 539 29.89 -29.39 -16.76
N TYR A 540 30.05 -30.23 -17.79
CA TYR A 540 29.90 -29.82 -19.18
C TYR A 540 28.47 -29.36 -19.50
N ALA A 541 27.45 -30.06 -18.99
CA ALA A 541 26.06 -29.66 -19.16
C ALA A 541 25.74 -28.32 -18.47
N ILE A 542 26.26 -28.11 -17.26
CA ILE A 542 26.16 -26.84 -16.53
C ILE A 542 26.87 -25.72 -17.31
N ALA A 543 28.10 -25.94 -17.76
CA ALA A 543 28.88 -24.97 -18.52
C ALA A 543 28.16 -24.56 -19.81
N ARG A 544 27.63 -25.54 -20.55
CA ARG A 544 26.82 -25.28 -21.76
C ARG A 544 25.61 -24.41 -21.43
N ARG A 545 24.89 -24.71 -20.35
CA ARG A 545 23.71 -23.91 -19.95
C ARG A 545 24.08 -22.49 -19.56
N ILE A 546 25.21 -22.29 -18.87
CA ILE A 546 25.72 -20.96 -18.53
C ILE A 546 26.09 -20.18 -19.79
N VAL A 547 26.76 -20.81 -20.75
CA VAL A 547 27.13 -20.19 -22.04
C VAL A 547 25.88 -19.81 -22.83
N ASP A 548 24.89 -20.69 -22.91
CA ASP A 548 23.63 -20.41 -23.62
C ASP A 548 22.90 -19.21 -23.01
N LEU A 549 22.85 -19.12 -21.67
CA LEU A 549 22.19 -18.04 -20.95
C LEU A 549 22.88 -16.69 -21.17
N HIS A 550 24.22 -16.65 -21.22
CA HIS A 550 24.97 -15.41 -21.45
C HIS A 550 25.09 -15.04 -22.93
N SER A 551 25.07 -16.02 -23.83
CA SER A 551 25.20 -15.80 -25.28
C SER A 551 23.89 -15.37 -25.92
N ARG A 552 22.74 -15.81 -25.40
CA ARG A 552 21.39 -15.50 -25.91
C ARG A 552 20.54 -15.03 -24.74
N LEU A 553 20.67 -13.74 -24.42
CA LEU A 553 20.04 -13.09 -23.27
C LEU A 553 18.51 -13.26 -23.21
N ASP A 554 17.82 -13.36 -24.36
CA ASP A 554 16.34 -13.44 -24.40
C ASP A 554 15.76 -14.70 -25.09
N GLU A 555 16.51 -15.40 -25.95
CA GLU A 555 15.97 -16.51 -26.78
C GLU A 555 16.25 -17.93 -26.24
N SER A 556 17.04 -18.11 -25.18
CA SER A 556 17.55 -19.43 -24.75
C SER A 556 16.63 -20.22 -23.82
N VAL A 557 15.43 -19.69 -23.54
CA VAL A 557 14.48 -20.32 -22.63
C VAL A 557 13.15 -20.58 -23.33
N GLU A 558 13.03 -21.75 -23.93
CA GLU A 558 11.72 -22.31 -24.28
C GLU A 558 10.95 -22.57 -22.98
N ARG A 559 10.03 -21.67 -22.62
CA ARG A 559 9.03 -21.89 -21.57
C ARG A 559 7.76 -22.36 -22.25
N VAL A 560 7.22 -23.49 -21.80
CA VAL A 560 5.90 -23.95 -22.27
C VAL A 560 4.80 -23.06 -21.69
N TYR A 561 4.99 -22.62 -20.44
CA TYR A 561 4.05 -21.78 -19.72
C TYR A 561 4.68 -20.46 -19.30
N SER A 562 3.92 -19.37 -19.42
CA SER A 562 4.33 -18.07 -18.92
C SER A 562 4.30 -18.05 -17.38
N VAL A 563 5.12 -17.20 -16.76
CA VAL A 563 5.16 -17.06 -15.30
C VAL A 563 3.80 -16.61 -14.75
N GLU A 564 3.11 -15.73 -15.47
CA GLU A 564 1.77 -15.26 -15.08
C GLU A 564 0.72 -16.37 -15.12
N ASP A 565 0.75 -17.23 -16.14
CA ASP A 565 -0.19 -18.35 -16.23
C ASP A 565 0.03 -19.34 -15.08
N ILE A 566 1.30 -19.57 -14.69
CA ILE A 566 1.64 -20.44 -13.56
C ILE A 566 1.19 -19.83 -12.23
N THR A 567 1.41 -18.54 -11.99
CA THR A 567 0.94 -17.88 -10.76
C THR A 567 -0.59 -17.90 -10.67
N ARG A 568 -1.30 -17.61 -11.77
CA ARG A 568 -2.77 -17.73 -11.87
C ARG A 568 -3.22 -19.15 -11.54
N TYR A 569 -2.59 -20.17 -12.13
CA TYR A 569 -2.92 -21.57 -11.88
C TYR A 569 -2.72 -21.97 -10.42
N ILE A 570 -1.59 -21.57 -9.80
CA ILE A 570 -1.30 -21.87 -8.39
C ILE A 570 -2.34 -21.20 -7.48
N MET A 571 -2.69 -19.93 -7.71
CA MET A 571 -3.70 -19.23 -6.92
C MET A 571 -5.07 -19.91 -7.02
N PHE A 572 -5.49 -20.32 -8.22
CA PHE A 572 -6.72 -21.07 -8.42
C PHE A 572 -6.69 -22.44 -7.72
N ALA A 573 -5.58 -23.18 -7.87
CA ALA A 573 -5.41 -24.49 -7.27
C ALA A 573 -5.44 -24.46 -5.72
N ARG A 574 -4.91 -23.40 -5.10
CA ARG A 574 -4.89 -23.21 -3.63
C ARG A 574 -6.28 -23.13 -2.99
N GLN A 575 -7.32 -22.82 -3.77
CA GLN A 575 -8.68 -22.72 -3.25
C GLN A 575 -9.37 -24.07 -3.06
N PHE A 576 -8.88 -25.12 -3.72
CA PHE A 576 -9.45 -26.44 -3.57
C PHE A 576 -9.07 -27.05 -2.22
N LYS A 577 -10.06 -27.67 -1.58
CA LYS A 577 -9.88 -28.46 -0.37
C LYS A 577 -10.02 -29.94 -0.74
N PRO A 578 -8.95 -30.62 -1.18
CA PRO A 578 -8.99 -32.04 -1.44
C PRO A 578 -9.44 -32.80 -0.18
N LYS A 579 -10.31 -33.80 -0.37
CA LYS A 579 -10.92 -34.59 0.70
C LYS A 579 -10.05 -35.76 1.13
#